data_AF-A0A924CDH8-F1
#
_entry.id   AF-A0A924CDH8-F1
#
_cell.length_a   1.000
_cell.length_b   1.000
_cell.length_c   1.000
_cell.angle_alpha   90.00
_cell.angle_beta   90.00
_cell.angle_gamma   90.00
#
_symmetry.space_group_name_H-M   'P 1'
#
loop_
_entity.id
_entity.type
_entity.pdbx_description
1 polymer ?
#
loop_
_entity_poly.entity_id
_entity_poly.type
_entity_poly.pdbx_seq_one_letter_code
_entity_poly.pdbx_strand_id
1 'polypeptide(L)'
;MLTLRVFRGSIFSFLLFFFTNNCSAGLNNNKNFIKISVDRNSVDMGRSIPLKVHFDRATSVSKDVVFLVYVNQKRWGAQEQPDQNGNRTFILPLPNPGIVEIQVVAVNAEPNNWMGISDRNLLMVGRLIPKQGLFSNVVNVHVLRRKMPKLPDDGHIFCMQWEPWFSTTSWGTAQAVPVLGFYESFNEDIIRQHLLWMIDLGVNAIMPDWSNHMWGAQHWDERGEGARVIISNTNTLLEVLAKMRDEGIDVPKLIFFPGLSNGKPTTTSAFNEQITWIYQNFILNPRFVGLFQIYENKPLLVILDTGVIGNKDGTTASAFIIPFFKSTLELPADELDKFRKVQVPLDDTHFTLRFMSSQNQLTKHNELGYWSWMDGQIDPIITYKNSKAEAVTVTPSFFEKFGWLAPEAYGRRGGATYLQSFSTAIKFKPKVIFLHQFNEFTGQSVGQGYGERKDIFLDSYSVELSDDLEPVSMTAKGYRGDVGGWGFYYLNLTRALMKMFRENDVQSTIIAINSPLQNMVIPKANILLQWTLIGPKPKGYLIKIDGNKIVDNLKKTSYQLDLSAISKGKHLLTVEAVGVQTKYPLLHSNLDTVLKIPVNSKALVDIIIK
;
A
#
# COMPACT_ATOMS: atom_id res chain seq x y z
N MET A 1 2.64 -72.53 30.84
CA MET A 1 3.37 -72.72 29.56
C MET A 1 4.69 -71.97 29.66
N LEU A 2 5.80 -72.72 29.61
CA LEU A 2 7.20 -72.26 29.44
C LEU A 2 7.30 -71.23 28.28
N THR A 3 8.24 -70.28 28.17
CA THR A 3 9.71 -70.26 28.44
C THR A 3 10.15 -68.78 28.28
N LEU A 4 10.77 -68.07 29.24
CA LEU A 4 12.19 -68.00 29.66
C LEU A 4 13.20 -67.38 28.67
N ARG A 5 13.73 -66.18 29.00
CA ARG A 5 15.16 -65.75 29.03
C ARG A 5 15.28 -64.21 28.97
N VAL A 6 16.26 -63.49 29.54
CA VAL A 6 17.14 -63.56 30.74
C VAL A 6 18.05 -62.31 30.63
N PHE A 7 18.15 -61.54 31.73
CA PHE A 7 19.25 -60.70 32.25
C PHE A 7 20.08 -59.72 31.37
N ARG A 8 20.17 -58.47 31.87
CA ARG A 8 21.31 -57.77 32.56
C ARG A 8 21.06 -56.26 32.40
N GLY A 9 21.06 -55.38 33.41
CA GLY A 9 21.72 -55.34 34.71
C GLY A 9 22.66 -54.12 34.77
N SER A 10 22.34 -53.17 35.67
CA SER A 10 23.28 -52.35 36.46
C SER A 10 24.01 -51.16 35.79
N ILE A 11 24.30 -49.99 36.39
CA ILE A 11 24.32 -49.48 37.79
C ILE A 11 24.17 -47.94 37.75
N PHE A 12 23.41 -47.38 38.69
CA PHE A 12 23.38 -45.96 39.08
C PHE A 12 24.41 -45.73 40.20
N SER A 13 25.28 -44.73 40.08
CA SER A 13 25.62 -43.77 41.17
C SER A 13 26.79 -42.83 40.85
N PHE A 14 26.52 -41.55 41.13
CA PHE A 14 27.39 -40.49 41.66
C PHE A 14 28.73 -40.19 40.96
N LEU A 15 28.83 -38.95 40.43
CA LEU A 15 29.83 -38.02 40.95
C LEU A 15 29.32 -36.57 40.83
N LEU A 16 29.14 -35.95 42.00
CA LEU A 16 28.86 -34.55 42.22
C LEU A 16 30.19 -33.79 42.09
N PHE A 17 30.31 -32.84 41.17
CA PHE A 17 31.40 -31.84 41.22
C PHE A 17 30.80 -30.46 41.46
N PHE A 18 30.93 -30.02 42.71
CA PHE A 18 30.82 -28.64 43.11
C PHE A 18 31.94 -27.83 42.44
N PHE A 19 31.56 -26.80 41.68
CA PHE A 19 32.34 -25.56 41.62
C PHE A 19 31.41 -24.42 41.98
N THR A 20 31.37 -24.10 43.26
CA THR A 20 31.00 -22.78 43.76
C THR A 20 32.09 -21.80 43.38
N ASN A 21 31.75 -20.78 42.61
CA ASN A 21 32.41 -19.49 42.71
C ASN A 21 31.34 -18.40 42.84
N ASN A 22 31.27 -17.85 44.05
CA ASN A 22 30.58 -16.63 44.39
C ASN A 22 31.21 -15.46 43.62
N CYS A 23 30.39 -14.71 42.90
CA CYS A 23 30.51 -13.25 42.81
C CYS A 23 29.14 -12.66 42.47
N SER A 24 28.31 -12.52 43.50
CA SER A 24 27.32 -11.47 43.59
C SER A 24 28.04 -10.14 43.88
N ALA A 25 28.47 -9.45 42.82
CA ALA A 25 28.84 -8.04 42.83
C ALA A 25 28.93 -7.54 41.37
N GLY A 26 27.97 -6.73 40.93
CA GLY A 26 28.02 -6.09 39.60
C GLY A 26 26.73 -6.01 38.79
N LEU A 27 25.54 -6.05 39.40
CA LEU A 27 24.29 -5.62 38.74
C LEU A 27 24.28 -4.08 38.64
N ASN A 28 25.01 -3.51 37.68
CA ASN A 28 24.80 -2.17 37.09
C ASN A 28 25.91 -1.82 36.09
N ASN A 29 26.00 -2.56 34.99
CA ASN A 29 26.70 -2.11 33.79
C ASN A 29 26.15 -2.85 32.56
N ASN A 30 24.81 -2.79 32.35
CA ASN A 30 24.29 -3.03 31.01
C ASN A 30 24.77 -1.87 30.14
N LYS A 31 25.90 -2.06 29.46
CA LYS A 31 26.21 -1.23 28.29
C LYS A 31 25.04 -1.45 27.33
N ASN A 32 24.15 -0.48 27.22
CA ASN A 32 23.06 -0.52 26.26
C ASN A 32 23.69 -0.51 24.86
N PHE A 33 23.84 -1.70 24.26
CA PHE A 33 24.36 -1.86 22.90
C PHE A 33 23.50 -1.13 21.86
N ILE A 34 22.24 -0.86 22.21
CA ILE A 34 21.31 -0.08 21.40
C ILE A 34 20.88 1.15 22.20
N LYS A 35 21.01 2.32 21.59
CA LYS A 35 20.47 3.58 22.11
C LYS A 35 19.42 4.12 21.15
N ILE A 36 18.29 4.54 21.69
CA ILE A 36 17.22 5.18 20.93
C ILE A 36 16.95 6.59 21.43
N SER A 37 16.52 7.45 20.52
CA SER A 37 16.11 8.83 20.81
C SER A 37 15.07 9.32 19.80
N VAL A 38 14.30 10.31 20.22
CA VAL A 38 13.36 11.07 19.39
C VAL A 38 13.73 12.54 19.46
N ASP A 39 13.38 13.31 18.43
CA ASP A 39 13.64 14.75 18.37
C ASP A 39 12.60 15.59 19.14
N ARG A 40 11.45 15.00 19.46
CA ARG A 40 10.35 15.61 20.22
C ARG A 40 9.66 14.57 21.10
N ASN A 41 9.09 15.01 22.21
CA ASN A 41 8.40 14.13 23.17
C ASN A 41 6.89 14.03 22.94
N SER A 42 6.35 14.64 21.88
CA SER A 42 4.93 14.59 21.54
C SER A 42 4.70 14.59 20.03
N VAL A 43 3.55 14.06 19.63
CA VAL A 43 3.11 14.00 18.22
C VAL A 43 1.59 13.91 18.15
N ASP A 44 0.96 14.50 17.14
CA ASP A 44 -0.48 14.34 16.95
C ASP A 44 -0.84 12.92 16.52
N MET A 45 -2.02 12.43 16.93
CA MET A 45 -2.53 11.13 16.50
C MET A 45 -2.58 11.03 14.96
N GLY A 46 -2.14 9.89 14.44
CA GLY A 46 -2.01 9.60 13.02
C GLY A 46 -0.77 10.20 12.34
N ARG A 47 0.02 11.01 13.06
CA ARG A 47 1.30 11.56 12.58
C ARG A 47 2.48 10.74 13.10
N SER A 48 3.62 10.94 12.47
CA SER A 48 4.82 10.14 12.71
C SER A 48 5.81 10.83 13.64
N ILE A 49 6.46 10.04 14.49
CA ILE A 49 7.65 10.44 15.23
C ILE A 49 8.90 9.78 14.63
N PRO A 50 9.95 10.55 14.28
CA PRO A 50 11.22 9.97 13.87
C PRO A 50 11.94 9.34 15.07
N LEU A 51 12.12 8.02 15.04
CA LEU A 51 12.90 7.30 16.05
C LEU A 51 14.29 7.01 15.52
N LYS A 52 15.30 7.64 16.12
CA LYS A 52 16.71 7.40 15.82
C LYS A 52 17.22 6.25 16.68
N VAL A 53 17.85 5.28 16.04
CA VAL A 53 18.44 4.09 16.66
C VAL A 53 19.92 4.06 16.32
N HIS A 54 20.76 3.84 17.34
CA HIS A 54 22.19 3.61 17.20
C HIS A 54 22.54 2.28 17.86
N PHE A 55 23.28 1.43 17.15
CA PHE A 55 23.78 0.14 17.62
C PHE A 55 25.31 0.12 17.61
N ASP A 56 25.91 -0.08 18.78
CA ASP A 56 27.36 -0.20 18.92
C ASP A 56 27.83 -1.57 18.42
N ARG A 57 28.24 -1.59 17.14
CA ARG A 57 28.79 -2.78 16.47
C ARG A 57 30.15 -3.21 17.02
N ALA A 58 30.91 -2.31 17.66
CA ALA A 58 32.29 -2.60 18.07
C ALA A 58 32.33 -3.51 19.31
N THR A 59 31.30 -3.45 20.14
CA THR A 59 31.21 -4.20 21.39
C THR A 59 30.23 -5.38 21.33
N SER A 60 29.44 -5.50 20.27
CA SER A 60 28.47 -6.59 20.08
C SER A 60 29.09 -7.86 19.50
N VAL A 61 28.66 -9.02 20.00
CA VAL A 61 29.02 -10.36 19.49
C VAL A 61 28.34 -10.66 18.15
N SER A 62 27.20 -10.03 17.88
CA SER A 62 26.46 -10.15 16.61
C SER A 62 26.60 -8.89 15.77
N LYS A 63 27.06 -9.05 14.52
CA LYS A 63 27.31 -7.93 13.59
C LYS A 63 26.14 -7.66 12.64
N ASP A 64 25.31 -8.68 12.38
CA ASP A 64 24.15 -8.61 11.51
C ASP A 64 22.87 -8.80 12.33
N VAL A 65 22.16 -7.70 12.53
CA VAL A 65 20.94 -7.67 13.36
C VAL A 65 19.77 -7.06 12.60
N VAL A 66 18.58 -7.44 13.01
CA VAL A 66 17.30 -6.81 12.63
C VAL A 66 16.78 -6.07 13.86
N PHE A 67 16.44 -4.80 13.68
CA PHE A 67 15.76 -3.98 14.65
C PHE A 67 14.24 -4.16 14.53
N LEU A 68 13.63 -4.47 15.67
CA LEU A 68 12.19 -4.59 15.85
C LEU A 68 11.75 -3.53 16.85
N VAL A 69 10.89 -2.62 16.41
CA VAL A 69 10.33 -1.57 17.26
C VAL A 69 9.07 -2.09 17.97
N TYR A 70 8.93 -1.72 19.24
CA TYR A 70 7.78 -2.02 20.08
C TYR A 70 7.23 -0.73 20.68
N VAL A 71 5.90 -0.60 20.64
CA VAL A 71 5.13 0.48 21.26
C VAL A 71 4.22 -0.17 22.29
N ASN A 72 4.32 0.24 23.55
CA ASN A 72 3.59 -0.37 24.68
C ASN A 72 3.76 -1.90 24.71
N GLN A 73 5.01 -2.37 24.57
CA GLN A 73 5.40 -3.78 24.54
C GLN A 73 4.83 -4.60 23.37
N LYS A 74 4.16 -3.96 22.39
CA LYS A 74 3.63 -4.61 21.19
C LYS A 74 4.41 -4.18 19.96
N ARG A 75 4.67 -5.12 19.06
CA ARG A 75 5.40 -4.92 17.81
C ARG A 75 4.70 -3.83 16.99
N TRP A 76 5.46 -2.83 16.52
CA TRP A 76 4.96 -1.72 15.71
C TRP A 76 6.07 -1.13 14.83
N GLY A 77 5.80 -0.78 13.59
CA GLY A 77 6.75 -0.18 12.66
C GLY A 77 7.46 -1.19 11.75
N ALA A 78 8.06 -0.76 10.64
CA ALA A 78 8.86 -1.62 9.77
C ALA A 78 10.00 -2.34 10.52
N GLN A 79 10.40 -3.52 10.06
CA GLN A 79 11.67 -4.15 10.46
C GLN A 79 12.82 -3.60 9.62
N GLU A 80 13.96 -3.31 10.25
CA GLU A 80 15.10 -2.66 9.60
C GLU A 80 16.43 -3.26 10.02
N GLN A 81 17.46 -3.10 9.18
CA GLN A 81 18.84 -3.41 9.54
C GLN A 81 19.63 -2.11 9.76
N PRO A 82 20.59 -2.04 10.70
CA PRO A 82 21.46 -0.86 10.84
C PRO A 82 22.27 -0.60 9.58
N ASP A 83 22.57 0.67 9.31
CA ASP A 83 23.56 1.04 8.29
C ASP A 83 24.98 0.65 8.73
N GLN A 84 25.98 0.93 7.87
CA GLN A 84 27.39 0.60 8.13
C GLN A 84 27.93 1.22 9.43
N ASN A 85 27.33 2.32 9.89
CA ASN A 85 27.70 3.05 11.12
C ASN A 85 26.85 2.62 12.34
N GLY A 86 26.02 1.59 12.20
CA GLY A 86 25.13 1.14 13.28
C GLY A 86 23.86 1.98 13.42
N ASN A 87 23.58 2.92 12.51
CA ASN A 87 22.46 3.84 12.64
C ASN A 87 21.24 3.40 11.82
N ARG A 88 20.05 3.76 12.31
CA ARG A 88 18.80 3.69 11.55
C ARG A 88 17.82 4.73 12.07
N THR A 89 16.96 5.24 11.19
CA THR A 89 15.81 6.08 11.60
C THR A 89 14.52 5.41 11.14
N PHE A 90 13.59 5.23 12.07
CA PHE A 90 12.24 4.75 11.78
C PHE A 90 11.29 5.94 11.71
N ILE A 91 10.30 5.82 10.82
CA ILE A 91 9.16 6.71 10.79
C ILE A 91 8.04 5.94 11.51
N LEU A 92 7.62 6.41 12.69
CA LEU A 92 6.63 5.70 13.51
C LEU A 92 5.33 6.49 13.61
N PRO A 93 4.32 6.18 12.77
CA PRO A 93 2.96 6.71 12.92
C PRO A 93 2.34 6.20 14.21
N LEU A 94 1.62 7.04 14.96
CA LEU A 94 0.99 6.65 16.22
C LEU A 94 -0.50 7.02 16.23
N PRO A 95 -1.44 6.06 16.19
CA PRO A 95 -2.86 6.36 15.94
C PRO A 95 -3.68 6.66 17.21
N ASN A 96 -3.19 6.28 18.39
CA ASN A 96 -3.97 6.30 19.63
C ASN A 96 -3.46 7.38 20.59
N PRO A 97 -4.31 8.35 20.99
CA PRO A 97 -3.94 9.34 22.00
C PRO A 97 -3.54 8.73 23.34
N GLY A 98 -2.60 9.38 24.02
CA GLY A 98 -2.05 8.93 25.30
C GLY A 98 -0.52 8.89 25.31
N ILE A 99 0.06 8.56 26.46
CA ILE A 99 1.50 8.34 26.56
C ILE A 99 1.80 6.93 26.07
N VAL A 100 2.78 6.81 25.18
CA VAL A 100 3.28 5.52 24.70
C VAL A 100 4.75 5.33 25.06
N GLU A 101 5.10 4.10 25.41
CA GLU A 101 6.47 3.67 25.66
C GLU A 101 7.04 3.01 24.40
N ILE A 102 8.18 3.50 23.92
CA ILE A 102 8.86 2.99 22.73
C ILE A 102 10.15 2.29 23.16
N GLN A 103 10.34 1.08 22.65
CA GLN A 103 11.57 0.29 22.82
C GLN A 103 11.96 -0.40 21.51
N VAL A 104 13.26 -0.62 21.31
CA VAL A 104 13.79 -1.41 20.19
C VAL A 104 14.49 -2.64 20.72
N VAL A 105 14.23 -3.77 20.06
CA VAL A 105 14.95 -5.01 20.27
C VAL A 105 15.74 -5.32 19.01
N ALA A 106 17.05 -5.56 19.13
CA ALA A 106 17.83 -6.17 18.06
C ALA A 106 17.87 -7.69 18.25
N VAL A 107 17.57 -8.40 17.17
CA VAL A 107 17.68 -9.87 17.05
C VAL A 107 18.66 -10.20 15.95
N ASN A 108 19.27 -11.40 16.00
CA ASN A 108 20.20 -11.83 14.96
C ASN A 108 19.47 -11.93 13.62
N ALA A 109 20.07 -11.36 12.57
CA ALA A 109 19.59 -11.54 11.21
C ALA A 109 19.96 -12.94 10.71
N GLU A 110 19.06 -13.53 9.95
CA GLU A 110 19.30 -14.77 9.22
C GLU A 110 19.88 -14.47 7.83
N PRO A 111 20.97 -15.15 7.43
CA PRO A 111 21.52 -15.02 6.09
C PRO A 111 20.49 -15.40 5.02
N ASN A 112 20.50 -14.69 3.89
CA ASN A 112 19.64 -14.94 2.72
C ASN A 112 18.12 -14.86 2.98
N ASN A 113 17.70 -14.28 4.11
CA ASN A 113 16.30 -13.99 4.39
C ASN A 113 16.02 -12.50 4.17
N TRP A 114 15.22 -12.16 3.16
CA TRP A 114 14.94 -10.76 2.82
C TRP A 114 14.17 -10.02 3.93
N MET A 115 13.34 -10.74 4.70
CA MET A 115 12.65 -10.21 5.88
C MET A 115 13.56 -10.11 7.11
N GLY A 116 14.77 -10.65 7.00
CA GLY A 116 15.80 -10.62 8.03
C GLY A 116 15.67 -11.71 9.10
N ILE A 117 14.47 -12.26 9.37
CA ILE A 117 14.24 -13.38 10.30
C ILE A 117 13.13 -14.32 9.81
N SER A 118 13.19 -15.61 10.15
CA SER A 118 12.19 -16.61 9.77
C SER A 118 11.02 -16.66 10.74
N ASP A 119 11.21 -16.25 12.00
CA ASP A 119 10.12 -16.17 12.96
C ASP A 119 9.16 -15.04 12.59
N ARG A 120 8.13 -15.41 11.82
CA ARG A 120 7.06 -14.50 11.38
C ARG A 120 6.33 -13.88 12.56
N ASN A 121 6.19 -14.58 13.69
CA ASN A 121 5.50 -14.02 14.84
C ASN A 121 6.21 -12.80 15.43
N LEU A 122 7.53 -12.71 15.32
CA LEU A 122 8.27 -11.51 15.76
C LEU A 122 8.14 -10.32 14.79
N LEU A 123 7.75 -10.58 13.55
CA LEU A 123 7.57 -9.55 12.52
C LEU A 123 6.18 -8.91 12.58
N MET A 124 5.16 -9.64 13.02
CA MET A 124 3.78 -9.18 12.99
C MET A 124 3.47 -8.11 14.04
N VAL A 125 2.82 -7.04 13.61
CA VAL A 125 2.31 -5.96 14.46
C VAL A 125 1.36 -6.50 15.52
N GLY A 126 1.43 -5.92 16.72
CA GLY A 126 0.58 -6.27 17.86
C GLY A 126 1.13 -7.43 18.71
N ARG A 127 2.16 -8.15 18.23
CA ARG A 127 2.78 -9.26 18.96
C ARG A 127 3.65 -8.74 20.10
N LEU A 128 3.69 -9.48 21.20
CA LEU A 128 4.41 -9.05 22.41
C LEU A 128 5.92 -9.06 22.19
N ILE A 129 6.59 -8.15 22.88
CA ILE A 129 8.06 -8.07 22.94
C ILE A 129 8.66 -9.41 23.41
N PRO A 130 9.72 -9.92 22.75
CA PRO A 130 10.34 -11.17 23.16
C PRO A 130 11.06 -11.03 24.50
N LYS A 131 11.24 -12.16 25.19
CA LYS A 131 11.98 -12.23 26.47
C LYS A 131 13.51 -12.17 26.29
N GLN A 132 14.00 -12.37 25.08
CA GLN A 132 15.42 -12.44 24.74
C GLN A 132 15.71 -11.49 23.57
N GLY A 133 16.92 -10.94 23.55
CA GLY A 133 17.37 -9.97 22.55
C GLY A 133 18.26 -8.90 23.17
N LEU A 134 18.81 -8.02 22.33
CA LEU A 134 19.48 -6.82 22.80
C LEU A 134 18.44 -5.71 22.88
N PHE A 135 18.24 -5.15 24.07
CA PHE A 135 17.21 -4.14 24.31
C PHE A 135 17.82 -2.74 24.33
N SER A 136 17.09 -1.77 23.80
CA SER A 136 17.41 -0.36 23.97
C SER A 136 16.94 0.18 25.32
N ASN A 137 17.34 1.42 25.63
CA ASN A 137 16.60 2.27 26.55
C ASN A 137 15.14 2.46 26.09
N VAL A 138 14.27 2.90 27.00
CA VAL A 138 12.87 3.26 26.70
C VAL A 138 12.78 4.77 26.45
N VAL A 139 11.88 5.17 25.55
CA VAL A 139 11.53 6.57 25.29
C VAL A 139 10.01 6.73 25.36
N ASN A 140 9.56 7.77 26.06
CA ASN A 140 8.14 8.09 26.18
C ASN A 140 7.73 9.18 25.21
N VAL A 141 6.58 9.01 24.55
CA VAL A 141 6.03 9.96 23.59
C VAL A 141 4.56 10.20 23.94
N HIS A 142 4.16 11.46 24.04
CA HIS A 142 2.77 11.83 24.23
C HIS A 142 2.07 11.98 22.87
N VAL A 143 1.18 11.06 22.54
CA VAL A 143 0.31 11.14 21.36
C VAL A 143 -0.88 12.04 21.69
N LEU A 144 -0.93 13.19 21.04
CA LEU A 144 -1.95 14.21 21.27
C LEU A 144 -3.19 13.91 20.44
N ARG A 145 -4.37 14.00 21.06
CA ARG A 145 -5.62 14.03 20.31
C ARG A 145 -5.67 15.33 19.51
N ARG A 146 -6.01 15.24 18.22
CA ARG A 146 -6.25 16.41 17.36
C ARG A 146 -7.65 16.40 16.78
N LYS A 147 -8.11 17.58 16.35
CA LYS A 147 -9.34 17.71 15.55
C LYS A 147 -9.06 17.22 14.13
N MET A 148 -9.76 16.20 13.70
CA MET A 148 -9.69 15.71 12.32
C MET A 148 -10.46 16.65 11.37
N PRO A 149 -10.01 16.80 10.11
CA PRO A 149 -10.77 17.55 9.11
C PRO A 149 -12.12 16.89 8.86
N LYS A 150 -13.11 17.70 8.47
CA LYS A 150 -14.39 17.18 7.95
C LYS A 150 -14.17 16.63 6.56
N LEU A 151 -14.88 15.54 6.23
CA LEU A 151 -14.81 14.95 4.91
C LEU A 151 -15.57 15.83 3.91
N PRO A 152 -15.05 16.03 2.70
CA PRO A 152 -15.73 16.84 1.70
C PRO A 152 -17.04 16.19 1.24
N ASP A 153 -18.08 17.01 1.13
CA ASP A 153 -19.37 16.71 0.52
C ASP A 153 -19.57 17.66 -0.68
N ASP A 154 -18.65 17.57 -1.64
CA ASP A 154 -18.57 18.42 -2.83
C ASP A 154 -19.21 17.77 -4.07
N GLY A 155 -19.99 16.70 -3.86
CA GLY A 155 -20.60 15.91 -4.93
C GLY A 155 -19.66 14.90 -5.61
N HIS A 156 -18.39 14.83 -5.19
CA HIS A 156 -17.42 13.85 -5.69
C HIS A 156 -17.10 12.78 -4.65
N ILE A 157 -17.02 11.53 -5.10
CA ILE A 157 -16.62 10.38 -4.29
C ILE A 157 -15.17 10.05 -4.63
N PHE A 158 -14.26 10.30 -3.69
CA PHE A 158 -12.90 9.77 -3.74
C PHE A 158 -12.87 8.47 -2.96
N CYS A 159 -12.83 7.38 -3.70
CA CYS A 159 -12.90 6.02 -3.19
C CYS A 159 -11.51 5.39 -3.16
N MET A 160 -11.05 4.97 -1.99
CA MET A 160 -9.81 4.20 -1.84
C MET A 160 -10.10 2.71 -1.83
N GLN A 161 -9.53 1.95 -2.77
CA GLN A 161 -9.54 0.48 -2.69
C GLN A 161 -8.62 0.03 -1.55
N TRP A 162 -9.08 -0.93 -0.74
CA TRP A 162 -8.40 -1.38 0.46
C TRP A 162 -8.43 -2.90 0.59
N GLU A 163 -7.29 -3.53 0.91
CA GLU A 163 -7.14 -4.98 0.91
C GLU A 163 -7.34 -5.57 2.32
N PRO A 164 -8.45 -6.30 2.59
CA PRO A 164 -8.78 -6.81 3.92
C PRO A 164 -8.18 -8.19 4.23
N TRP A 165 -7.15 -8.66 3.51
CA TRP A 165 -6.76 -10.08 3.50
C TRP A 165 -5.31 -10.38 3.92
N PHE A 166 -4.53 -9.36 4.33
CA PHE A 166 -3.22 -9.58 4.93
C PHE A 166 -3.31 -10.35 6.24
N SER A 167 -2.46 -11.37 6.32
CA SER A 167 -2.23 -12.19 7.50
C SER A 167 -0.76 -12.59 7.60
N THR A 168 -0.39 -13.28 8.68
CA THR A 168 0.97 -13.78 8.93
C THR A 168 1.57 -14.54 7.74
N THR A 169 0.75 -15.23 6.92
CA THR A 169 1.22 -16.00 5.75
C THR A 169 1.26 -15.19 4.46
N SER A 170 0.55 -14.08 4.36
CA SER A 170 0.41 -13.31 3.12
C SER A 170 1.69 -12.56 2.75
N TRP A 171 2.47 -12.09 3.73
CA TRP A 171 3.62 -11.18 3.52
C TRP A 171 4.85 -11.77 2.82
N GLY A 172 4.87 -13.07 2.53
CA GLY A 172 6.07 -13.78 2.05
C GLY A 172 6.63 -13.27 0.71
N THR A 173 5.80 -12.63 -0.11
CA THR A 173 6.17 -12.07 -1.42
C THR A 173 6.06 -10.55 -1.48
N ALA A 174 5.99 -9.87 -0.33
CA ALA A 174 5.84 -8.41 -0.32
C ALA A 174 7.07 -7.69 -0.91
N GLN A 175 6.83 -6.74 -1.82
CA GLN A 175 7.91 -5.98 -2.49
C GLN A 175 8.41 -4.80 -1.66
N ALA A 176 7.65 -4.42 -0.64
CA ALA A 176 7.99 -3.37 0.28
C ALA A 176 7.48 -3.73 1.68
N VAL A 177 8.05 -3.08 2.69
CA VAL A 177 7.62 -3.24 4.09
C VAL A 177 6.85 -1.97 4.48
N PRO A 178 5.57 -2.06 4.85
CA PRO A 178 4.82 -0.90 5.34
C PRO A 178 5.56 -0.19 6.47
N VAL A 179 5.45 1.13 6.58
CA VAL A 179 6.04 1.86 7.72
C VAL A 179 5.46 1.38 9.06
N LEU A 180 4.27 0.78 9.04
CA LEU A 180 3.60 0.17 10.20
C LEU A 180 4.15 -1.22 10.56
N GLY A 181 4.91 -1.87 9.68
CA GLY A 181 5.32 -3.27 9.80
C GLY A 181 4.33 -4.23 9.15
N PHE A 182 4.63 -5.53 9.17
CA PHE A 182 3.69 -6.54 8.69
C PHE A 182 2.54 -6.72 9.65
N TYR A 183 1.31 -6.72 9.17
CA TYR A 183 0.12 -6.70 10.02
C TYR A 183 -0.91 -7.75 9.61
N GLU A 184 -1.83 -8.01 10.54
CA GLU A 184 -3.09 -8.69 10.29
C GLU A 184 -4.14 -7.64 9.94
N SER A 185 -4.96 -7.88 8.91
CA SER A 185 -5.94 -6.89 8.44
C SER A 185 -7.07 -6.60 9.43
N PHE A 186 -7.25 -7.44 10.46
CA PHE A 186 -8.18 -7.19 11.58
C PHE A 186 -7.55 -6.40 12.73
N ASN A 187 -6.28 -5.98 12.64
CA ASN A 187 -5.67 -5.20 13.70
C ASN A 187 -6.30 -3.79 13.74
N GLU A 188 -7.06 -3.48 14.80
CA GLU A 188 -7.78 -2.22 14.93
C GLU A 188 -6.87 -0.98 14.91
N ASP A 189 -5.64 -1.07 15.45
CA ASP A 189 -4.70 0.04 15.47
C ASP A 189 -4.17 0.36 14.06
N ILE A 190 -3.99 -0.68 13.25
CA ILE A 190 -3.62 -0.56 11.83
C ILE A 190 -4.75 0.07 11.04
N ILE A 191 -5.97 -0.48 11.15
CA ILE A 191 -7.16 0.06 10.48
C ILE A 191 -7.35 1.53 10.87
N ARG A 192 -7.27 1.86 12.16
CA ARG A 192 -7.38 3.23 12.65
C ARG A 192 -6.32 4.13 12.02
N GLN A 193 -5.07 3.68 11.95
CA GLN A 193 -3.99 4.46 11.34
C GLN A 193 -4.22 4.70 9.84
N HIS A 194 -4.69 3.70 9.10
CA HIS A 194 -5.08 3.84 7.69
C HIS A 194 -6.19 4.88 7.53
N LEU A 195 -7.25 4.79 8.34
CA LEU A 195 -8.38 5.72 8.32
C LEU A 195 -7.96 7.16 8.64
N LEU A 196 -7.08 7.37 9.63
CA LEU A 196 -6.56 8.70 9.96
C LEU A 196 -5.81 9.34 8.78
N TRP A 197 -5.06 8.54 8.02
CA TRP A 197 -4.41 9.01 6.79
C TRP A 197 -5.42 9.32 5.70
N MET A 198 -6.35 8.41 5.40
CA MET A 198 -7.40 8.61 4.40
C MET A 198 -8.23 9.86 4.68
N ILE A 199 -8.58 10.12 5.94
CA ILE A 199 -9.30 11.34 6.37
C ILE A 199 -8.44 12.59 6.13
N ASP A 200 -7.13 12.56 6.40
CA ASP A 200 -6.22 13.68 6.14
C ASP A 200 -6.05 14.03 4.65
N LEU A 201 -6.23 13.02 3.76
CA LEU A 201 -6.30 13.20 2.31
C LEU A 201 -7.64 13.84 1.89
N GLY A 202 -8.70 13.56 2.65
CA GLY A 202 -10.09 13.84 2.28
C GLY A 202 -10.70 12.73 1.41
N VAL A 203 -10.23 11.49 1.56
CA VAL A 203 -10.91 10.30 1.02
C VAL A 203 -12.24 10.18 1.76
N ASN A 204 -13.35 10.13 1.02
CA ASN A 204 -14.70 10.09 1.61
C ASN A 204 -15.40 8.75 1.37
N ALA A 205 -14.80 7.83 0.61
CA ALA A 205 -15.23 6.44 0.53
C ALA A 205 -14.06 5.45 0.58
N ILE A 206 -14.31 4.27 1.11
CA ILE A 206 -13.38 3.13 1.14
C ILE A 206 -14.10 1.91 0.56
N MET A 207 -13.37 1.12 -0.20
CA MET A 207 -13.87 -0.04 -0.89
C MET A 207 -13.04 -1.28 -0.52
N PRO A 208 -13.43 -2.05 0.51
CA PRO A 208 -12.75 -3.29 0.84
C PRO A 208 -12.84 -4.29 -0.31
N ASP A 209 -11.70 -4.84 -0.72
CA ASP A 209 -11.60 -5.76 -1.84
C ASP A 209 -12.20 -7.13 -1.48
N TRP A 210 -13.32 -7.42 -2.12
CA TRP A 210 -14.05 -8.69 -2.04
C TRP A 210 -14.05 -9.39 -3.42
N SER A 211 -13.15 -9.00 -4.31
CA SER A 211 -13.24 -9.34 -5.72
C SER A 211 -12.93 -10.81 -6.04
N ASN A 212 -12.23 -11.51 -5.12
CA ASN A 212 -11.77 -12.89 -5.32
C ASN A 212 -12.39 -13.92 -4.36
N HIS A 213 -13.51 -13.61 -3.70
CA HIS A 213 -13.95 -14.44 -2.58
C HIS A 213 -14.96 -15.55 -2.91
N MET A 214 -15.66 -15.53 -4.06
CA MET A 214 -16.75 -16.50 -4.36
C MET A 214 -16.44 -17.60 -5.38
N TRP A 215 -15.33 -17.50 -6.12
CA TRP A 215 -15.09 -18.23 -7.39
C TRP A 215 -15.80 -19.58 -7.54
N GLY A 216 -16.67 -19.69 -8.55
CA GLY A 216 -17.35 -20.92 -8.94
C GLY A 216 -18.58 -21.32 -8.11
N ALA A 217 -18.92 -20.57 -7.06
CA ALA A 217 -20.05 -20.89 -6.21
C ALA A 217 -21.39 -20.86 -6.96
N GLN A 218 -22.23 -21.85 -6.67
CA GLN A 218 -23.62 -21.95 -7.15
C GLN A 218 -24.61 -21.35 -6.16
N HIS A 219 -24.26 -21.36 -4.86
CA HIS A 219 -25.01 -20.74 -3.76
C HIS A 219 -24.07 -20.02 -2.78
N TRP A 220 -24.59 -19.05 -2.03
CA TRP A 220 -23.80 -18.23 -1.09
C TRP A 220 -23.22 -19.03 0.08
N ASP A 221 -23.86 -20.14 0.46
CA ASP A 221 -23.41 -21.02 1.54
C ASP A 221 -22.19 -21.86 1.17
N GLU A 222 -21.89 -22.01 -0.12
CA GLU A 222 -20.68 -22.68 -0.65
C GLU A 222 -19.39 -21.86 -0.46
N ARG A 223 -19.48 -20.62 0.03
CA ARG A 223 -18.31 -19.74 0.20
C ARG A 223 -17.20 -20.38 1.04
N GLY A 224 -15.96 -20.18 0.59
CA GLY A 224 -14.76 -20.72 1.23
C GLY A 224 -14.30 -19.94 2.47
N GLU A 225 -13.22 -20.44 3.10
CA GLU A 225 -12.65 -19.82 4.30
C GLU A 225 -12.06 -18.43 4.02
N GLY A 226 -11.43 -18.24 2.86
CA GLY A 226 -10.94 -16.92 2.45
C GLY A 226 -12.03 -15.85 2.44
N ALA A 227 -13.24 -16.20 1.97
CA ALA A 227 -14.40 -15.31 2.04
C ALA A 227 -14.80 -14.98 3.47
N ARG A 228 -14.81 -15.97 4.38
CA ARG A 228 -15.14 -15.74 5.79
C ARG A 228 -14.14 -14.80 6.46
N VAL A 229 -12.85 -14.95 6.17
CA VAL A 229 -11.80 -14.05 6.67
C VAL A 229 -12.02 -12.61 6.17
N ILE A 230 -12.25 -12.44 4.87
CA ILE A 230 -12.53 -11.11 4.27
C ILE A 230 -13.76 -10.45 4.91
N ILE A 231 -14.85 -11.21 5.10
CA ILE A 231 -16.08 -10.74 5.76
C ILE A 231 -15.79 -10.31 7.20
N SER A 232 -15.07 -11.15 7.96
CA SER A 232 -14.69 -10.86 9.35
C SER A 232 -13.83 -9.59 9.45
N ASN A 233 -12.84 -9.44 8.59
CA ASN A 233 -11.95 -8.29 8.57
C ASN A 233 -12.70 -7.02 8.15
N THR A 234 -13.68 -7.14 7.25
CA THR A 234 -14.56 -6.02 6.86
C THR A 234 -15.51 -5.62 8.00
N ASN A 235 -16.01 -6.58 8.77
CA ASN A 235 -16.77 -6.28 9.99
C ASN A 235 -15.90 -5.50 10.99
N THR A 236 -14.64 -5.88 11.17
CA THR A 236 -13.70 -5.14 12.02
C THR A 236 -13.46 -3.71 11.50
N LEU A 237 -13.31 -3.52 10.18
CA LEU A 237 -13.23 -2.18 9.58
C LEU A 237 -14.47 -1.34 9.93
N LEU A 238 -15.68 -1.89 9.76
CA LEU A 238 -16.93 -1.20 10.11
C LEU A 238 -17.01 -0.86 11.60
N GLU A 239 -16.57 -1.74 12.48
CA GLU A 239 -16.52 -1.44 13.92
C GLU A 239 -15.52 -0.33 14.26
N VAL A 240 -14.35 -0.28 13.62
CA VAL A 240 -13.38 0.81 13.82
C VAL A 240 -13.94 2.13 13.28
N LEU A 241 -14.56 2.14 12.10
CA LEU A 241 -15.27 3.31 11.57
C LEU A 241 -16.35 3.80 12.54
N ALA A 242 -17.14 2.88 13.08
CA ALA A 242 -18.20 3.19 14.03
C ALA A 242 -17.65 3.74 15.35
N LYS A 243 -16.56 3.17 15.88
CA LYS A 243 -15.85 3.67 17.09
C LYS A 243 -15.33 5.09 16.86
N MET A 244 -14.68 5.33 15.71
CA MET A 244 -14.19 6.67 15.34
C MET A 244 -15.33 7.68 15.16
N ARG A 245 -16.48 7.28 14.61
CA ARG A 245 -17.69 8.11 14.54
C ARG A 245 -18.18 8.48 15.95
N ASP A 246 -18.21 7.52 16.88
CA ASP A 246 -18.63 7.77 18.26
C ASP A 246 -17.66 8.70 19.01
N GLU A 247 -16.39 8.72 18.61
CA GLU A 247 -15.39 9.71 19.05
C GLU A 247 -15.60 11.12 18.45
N GLY A 248 -16.59 11.29 17.58
CA GLY A 248 -16.88 12.55 16.88
C GLY A 248 -16.00 12.80 15.64
N ILE A 249 -15.28 11.78 15.16
CA ILE A 249 -14.50 11.87 13.92
C ILE A 249 -15.45 11.65 12.74
N ASP A 250 -15.31 12.49 11.73
CA ASP A 250 -16.03 12.30 10.46
C ASP A 250 -15.29 11.26 9.62
N VAL A 251 -15.95 10.13 9.35
CA VAL A 251 -15.31 8.92 8.80
C VAL A 251 -15.78 8.63 7.36
N PRO A 252 -14.90 8.05 6.52
CA PRO A 252 -15.26 7.68 5.16
C PRO A 252 -16.41 6.67 5.14
N LYS A 253 -17.19 6.70 4.07
CA LYS A 253 -18.26 5.73 3.84
C LYS A 253 -17.72 4.45 3.20
N LEU A 254 -18.38 3.33 3.41
CA LEU A 254 -18.00 2.04 2.84
C LEU A 254 -18.81 1.75 1.57
N ILE A 255 -18.12 1.24 0.55
CA ILE A 255 -18.68 0.66 -0.68
C ILE A 255 -18.23 -0.80 -0.72
N PHE A 256 -19.15 -1.75 -0.85
CA PHE A 256 -18.75 -3.16 -1.01
C PHE A 256 -18.29 -3.44 -2.44
N PHE A 257 -17.25 -4.28 -2.59
CA PHE A 257 -16.68 -4.68 -3.89
C PHE A 257 -16.60 -6.19 -4.14
N PRO A 258 -17.72 -6.92 -4.10
CA PRO A 258 -17.76 -8.35 -4.38
C PRO A 258 -17.42 -8.69 -5.83
N GLY A 259 -16.83 -9.86 -6.05
CA GLY A 259 -16.55 -10.40 -7.38
C GLY A 259 -17.60 -11.38 -7.87
N LEU A 260 -17.96 -11.23 -9.15
CA LEU A 260 -18.85 -12.12 -9.89
C LEU A 260 -18.08 -13.00 -10.87
N SER A 261 -17.06 -12.46 -11.56
CA SER A 261 -16.36 -13.19 -12.65
C SER A 261 -14.86 -12.89 -12.81
N ASN A 262 -14.13 -12.64 -11.72
CA ASN A 262 -12.66 -12.48 -11.76
C ASN A 262 -11.85 -13.79 -11.62
N GLY A 263 -12.54 -14.86 -11.28
CA GLY A 263 -12.08 -16.24 -11.38
C GLY A 263 -13.19 -17.06 -12.03
N LYS A 264 -13.24 -18.37 -11.76
CA LYS A 264 -14.35 -19.21 -12.21
C LYS A 264 -15.68 -18.52 -11.88
N PRO A 265 -16.58 -18.28 -12.85
CA PRO A 265 -17.78 -17.48 -12.63
C PRO A 265 -18.67 -18.03 -11.52
N THR A 266 -19.13 -17.12 -10.66
CA THR A 266 -20.17 -17.39 -9.66
C THR A 266 -21.55 -17.17 -10.29
N THR A 267 -22.56 -17.95 -9.87
CA THR A 267 -23.93 -17.76 -10.37
C THR A 267 -24.52 -16.45 -9.84
N THR A 268 -25.40 -15.86 -10.65
CA THR A 268 -26.23 -14.71 -10.24
C THR A 268 -27.16 -15.07 -9.08
N SER A 269 -27.57 -16.33 -8.93
CA SER A 269 -28.32 -16.81 -7.76
C SER A 269 -27.49 -16.72 -6.47
N ALA A 270 -26.27 -17.27 -6.45
CA ALA A 270 -25.36 -17.15 -5.31
C ALA A 270 -25.08 -15.68 -4.97
N PHE A 271 -24.92 -14.85 -6.00
CA PHE A 271 -24.68 -13.42 -5.82
C PHE A 271 -25.90 -12.69 -5.24
N ASN A 272 -27.11 -13.01 -5.68
CA ASN A 272 -28.35 -12.44 -5.10
C ASN A 272 -28.56 -12.87 -3.64
N GLU A 273 -28.24 -14.11 -3.30
CA GLU A 273 -28.20 -14.60 -1.91
C GLU A 273 -27.18 -13.81 -1.07
N GLN A 274 -25.99 -13.54 -1.64
CA GLN A 274 -25.00 -12.67 -1.02
C GLN A 274 -25.51 -11.24 -0.81
N ILE A 275 -26.09 -10.60 -1.83
CA ILE A 275 -26.63 -9.23 -1.73
C ILE A 275 -27.64 -9.16 -0.58
N THR A 276 -28.54 -10.14 -0.51
CA THR A 276 -29.52 -10.27 0.58
C THR A 276 -28.84 -10.40 1.93
N TRP A 277 -27.81 -11.24 2.03
CA TRP A 277 -27.05 -11.43 3.26
C TRP A 277 -26.32 -10.15 3.68
N ILE A 278 -25.67 -9.42 2.76
CA ILE A 278 -25.01 -8.12 3.03
C ILE A 278 -26.04 -7.11 3.56
N TYR A 279 -27.21 -7.03 2.94
CA TYR A 279 -28.27 -6.13 3.40
C TYR A 279 -28.69 -6.44 4.84
N GLN A 280 -28.95 -7.71 5.14
CA GLN A 280 -29.42 -8.14 6.45
C GLN A 280 -28.35 -7.98 7.54
N ASN A 281 -27.09 -8.31 7.26
CA ASN A 281 -26.03 -8.39 8.27
C ASN A 281 -25.25 -7.09 8.45
N PHE A 282 -25.16 -6.26 7.40
CA PHE A 282 -24.44 -5.00 7.45
C PHE A 282 -25.34 -3.77 7.33
N ILE A 283 -26.18 -3.70 6.29
CA ILE A 283 -26.96 -2.47 6.03
C ILE A 283 -28.01 -2.23 7.10
N LEU A 284 -28.73 -3.28 7.52
CA LEU A 284 -29.75 -3.19 8.58
C LEU A 284 -29.16 -3.15 10.00
N ASN A 285 -27.84 -3.34 10.15
CA ASN A 285 -27.22 -3.32 11.46
C ASN A 285 -27.22 -1.88 12.03
N PRO A 286 -27.90 -1.62 13.17
CA PRO A 286 -28.02 -0.28 13.74
C PRO A 286 -26.66 0.33 14.11
N ARG A 287 -25.64 -0.50 14.39
CA ARG A 287 -24.27 -0.05 14.69
C ARG A 287 -23.66 0.71 13.52
N PHE A 288 -23.96 0.29 12.30
CA PHE A 288 -23.33 0.76 11.06
C PHE A 288 -24.16 1.80 10.29
N VAL A 289 -25.26 2.28 10.89
CA VAL A 289 -26.09 3.35 10.29
C VAL A 289 -25.22 4.56 9.93
N GLY A 290 -25.40 5.06 8.70
CA GLY A 290 -24.67 6.19 8.18
C GLY A 290 -23.21 5.91 7.78
N LEU A 291 -22.77 4.64 7.78
CA LEU A 291 -21.43 4.26 7.32
C LEU A 291 -21.37 3.80 5.87
N PHE A 292 -22.49 3.61 5.17
CA PHE A 292 -22.50 3.15 3.77
C PHE A 292 -22.63 4.32 2.80
N GLN A 293 -21.93 4.24 1.66
CA GLN A 293 -22.01 5.27 0.63
C GLN A 293 -23.37 5.18 -0.08
N ILE A 294 -24.16 6.25 -0.02
CA ILE A 294 -25.40 6.35 -0.77
C ILE A 294 -25.10 6.90 -2.17
N TYR A 295 -25.66 6.25 -3.19
CA TYR A 295 -25.59 6.65 -4.58
C TYR A 295 -26.94 6.38 -5.23
N GLU A 296 -27.53 7.35 -5.92
CA GLU A 296 -28.89 7.20 -6.52
C GLU A 296 -29.96 6.72 -5.52
N ASN A 297 -29.88 7.25 -4.29
CA ASN A 297 -30.80 7.00 -3.17
C ASN A 297 -30.71 5.61 -2.51
N LYS A 298 -29.76 4.75 -2.91
CA LYS A 298 -29.52 3.45 -2.27
C LYS A 298 -28.04 3.29 -1.87
N PRO A 299 -27.70 2.38 -0.94
CA PRO A 299 -26.31 1.97 -0.75
C PRO A 299 -25.68 1.49 -2.07
N LEU A 300 -24.44 1.89 -2.32
CA LEU A 300 -23.70 1.53 -3.52
C LEU A 300 -23.01 0.17 -3.37
N LEU A 301 -23.22 -0.72 -4.34
CA LEU A 301 -22.49 -1.97 -4.52
C LEU A 301 -21.75 -1.91 -5.86
N VAL A 302 -20.43 -2.04 -5.83
CA VAL A 302 -19.60 -2.15 -7.04
C VAL A 302 -19.26 -3.62 -7.22
N ILE A 303 -19.42 -4.17 -8.42
CA ILE A 303 -19.29 -5.61 -8.66
C ILE A 303 -18.16 -5.83 -9.64
N LEU A 304 -17.12 -6.59 -9.26
CA LEU A 304 -16.10 -7.00 -10.22
C LEU A 304 -16.68 -8.06 -11.16
N ASP A 305 -16.89 -7.65 -12.39
CA ASP A 305 -17.33 -8.51 -13.49
C ASP A 305 -16.44 -8.22 -14.70
N THR A 306 -15.80 -9.25 -15.22
CA THR A 306 -14.90 -9.21 -16.38
C THR A 306 -15.64 -8.98 -17.71
N GLY A 307 -16.84 -8.40 -17.67
CA GLY A 307 -17.70 -8.10 -18.81
C GLY A 307 -18.44 -9.31 -19.37
N VAL A 308 -18.54 -10.38 -18.59
CA VAL A 308 -19.05 -11.68 -19.07
C VAL A 308 -20.35 -12.11 -18.42
N ILE A 309 -20.68 -11.74 -17.17
CA ILE A 309 -21.92 -12.17 -16.52
C ILE A 309 -22.89 -11.00 -16.32
N GLY A 310 -22.41 -9.91 -15.71
CA GLY A 310 -23.25 -8.87 -15.15
C GLY A 310 -24.10 -8.09 -16.15
N ASN A 311 -23.56 -7.84 -17.36
CA ASN A 311 -24.25 -7.13 -18.42
C ASN A 311 -24.64 -8.09 -19.56
N LYS A 312 -25.92 -8.04 -19.95
CA LYS A 312 -26.49 -8.86 -21.03
C LYS A 312 -25.77 -8.69 -22.38
N ASP A 313 -25.21 -7.51 -22.63
CA ASP A 313 -24.56 -7.14 -23.89
C ASP A 313 -23.03 -7.37 -23.83
N GLY A 314 -22.51 -7.82 -22.68
CA GLY A 314 -21.13 -8.28 -22.54
C GLY A 314 -20.84 -9.46 -23.46
N THR A 315 -19.56 -9.79 -23.70
CA THR A 315 -19.18 -10.93 -24.55
C THR A 315 -17.96 -11.65 -24.01
N THR A 316 -17.92 -12.98 -24.17
CA THR A 316 -16.70 -13.73 -23.87
C THR A 316 -15.52 -13.28 -24.74
N ALA A 317 -15.79 -12.88 -25.99
CA ALA A 317 -14.79 -12.36 -26.90
C ALA A 317 -14.11 -11.09 -26.36
N SER A 318 -14.87 -10.11 -25.87
CA SER A 318 -14.30 -8.86 -25.32
C SER A 318 -13.49 -9.11 -24.04
N ALA A 319 -13.94 -10.03 -23.19
CA ALA A 319 -13.19 -10.42 -22.00
C ALA A 319 -11.90 -11.17 -22.33
N PHE A 320 -11.93 -12.13 -23.26
CA PHE A 320 -10.79 -12.98 -23.60
C PHE A 320 -9.69 -12.26 -24.40
N ILE A 321 -9.90 -11.00 -24.81
CA ILE A 321 -8.81 -10.11 -25.26
C ILE A 321 -7.74 -9.98 -24.17
N ILE A 322 -8.14 -10.08 -22.90
CA ILE A 322 -7.25 -10.06 -21.74
C ILE A 322 -6.86 -11.50 -21.37
N PRO A 323 -5.59 -11.91 -21.56
CA PRO A 323 -5.13 -13.28 -21.34
C PRO A 323 -5.36 -13.79 -19.92
N PHE A 324 -5.24 -12.92 -18.91
CA PHE A 324 -5.45 -13.35 -17.53
C PHE A 324 -6.94 -13.58 -17.22
N PHE A 325 -7.88 -12.80 -17.79
CA PHE A 325 -9.31 -13.10 -17.67
C PHE A 325 -9.61 -14.50 -18.22
N LYS A 326 -9.09 -14.83 -19.41
CA LYS A 326 -9.23 -16.17 -19.99
C LYS A 326 -8.65 -17.25 -19.07
N SER A 327 -7.53 -16.96 -18.41
CA SER A 327 -6.85 -17.91 -17.52
C SER A 327 -7.61 -18.12 -16.21
N THR A 328 -8.20 -17.08 -15.63
CA THR A 328 -8.86 -17.16 -14.33
C THR A 328 -10.33 -17.57 -14.42
N LEU A 329 -11.02 -17.28 -15.53
CA LEU A 329 -12.41 -17.69 -15.74
C LEU A 329 -12.59 -19.21 -15.87
N GLU A 330 -11.52 -19.94 -16.23
CA GLU A 330 -11.46 -21.41 -16.25
C GLU A 330 -12.58 -22.12 -17.04
N LEU A 331 -13.18 -21.43 -18.02
CA LEU A 331 -14.22 -21.98 -18.91
C LEU A 331 -13.89 -21.73 -20.38
N PRO A 332 -14.10 -22.71 -21.28
CA PRO A 332 -14.12 -22.48 -22.71
C PRO A 332 -15.15 -21.42 -23.10
N ALA A 333 -14.94 -20.74 -24.23
CA ALA A 333 -15.77 -19.60 -24.61
C ALA A 333 -17.25 -19.96 -24.82
N ASP A 334 -17.53 -21.10 -25.44
CA ASP A 334 -18.91 -21.57 -25.68
C ASP A 334 -19.61 -21.99 -24.39
N GLU A 335 -18.87 -22.57 -23.43
CA GLU A 335 -19.38 -22.90 -22.11
C GLU A 335 -19.67 -21.65 -21.27
N LEU A 336 -18.79 -20.64 -21.33
CA LEU A 336 -19.02 -19.37 -20.65
C LEU A 336 -20.25 -18.64 -21.21
N ASP A 337 -20.42 -18.64 -22.54
CA ASP A 337 -21.60 -18.07 -23.17
C ASP A 337 -22.89 -18.82 -22.80
N LYS A 338 -22.84 -20.16 -22.72
CA LYS A 338 -23.97 -20.98 -22.22
C LYS A 338 -24.27 -20.67 -20.76
N PHE A 339 -23.23 -20.60 -19.92
CA PHE A 339 -23.35 -20.28 -18.50
C PHE A 339 -24.02 -18.92 -18.29
N ARG A 340 -23.60 -17.89 -19.04
CA ARG A 340 -24.19 -16.55 -18.99
C ARG A 340 -25.66 -16.54 -19.37
N LYS A 341 -26.04 -17.23 -20.46
CA LYS A 341 -27.41 -17.19 -21.02
C LYS A 341 -28.48 -17.73 -20.08
N VAL A 342 -28.11 -18.56 -19.10
CA VAL A 342 -29.03 -19.15 -18.13
C VAL A 342 -29.09 -18.39 -16.80
N GLN A 343 -28.31 -17.32 -16.64
CA GLN A 343 -28.29 -16.52 -15.42
C GLN A 343 -29.56 -15.71 -15.25
N VAL A 344 -29.97 -15.53 -14.00
CA VAL A 344 -31.08 -14.63 -13.63
C VAL A 344 -30.55 -13.20 -13.47
N PRO A 345 -31.42 -12.18 -13.60
CA PRO A 345 -31.02 -10.80 -13.31
C PRO A 345 -30.53 -10.65 -11.87
N LEU A 346 -29.55 -9.76 -11.67
CA LEU A 346 -29.11 -9.37 -10.33
C LEU A 346 -30.19 -8.52 -9.64
N ASP A 347 -30.39 -8.77 -8.35
CA ASP A 347 -31.38 -8.05 -7.53
C ASP A 347 -30.83 -6.67 -7.10
N ASP A 348 -31.41 -5.62 -7.65
CA ASP A 348 -31.08 -4.22 -7.34
C ASP A 348 -32.11 -3.56 -6.40
N THR A 349 -33.01 -4.34 -5.78
CA THR A 349 -34.09 -3.82 -4.93
C THR A 349 -33.55 -2.92 -3.83
N HIS A 350 -32.47 -3.34 -3.16
CA HIS A 350 -31.90 -2.64 -2.00
C HIS A 350 -30.64 -1.83 -2.28
N PHE A 351 -30.01 -2.01 -3.45
CA PHE A 351 -28.72 -1.39 -3.77
C PHE A 351 -28.76 -0.67 -5.11
N THR A 352 -27.90 0.33 -5.26
CA THR A 352 -27.50 0.76 -6.60
C THR A 352 -26.32 -0.09 -7.04
N LEU A 353 -26.51 -0.86 -8.10
CA LEU A 353 -25.46 -1.71 -8.67
C LEU A 353 -24.64 -0.95 -9.71
N ARG A 354 -23.33 -1.14 -9.67
CA ARG A 354 -22.40 -0.74 -10.72
C ARG A 354 -21.44 -1.89 -10.98
N PHE A 355 -21.10 -2.09 -12.25
CA PHE A 355 -20.11 -3.09 -12.63
C PHE A 355 -18.75 -2.43 -12.80
N MET A 356 -17.71 -3.18 -12.45
CA MET A 356 -16.33 -2.81 -12.65
C MET A 356 -15.66 -3.93 -13.43
N SER A 357 -14.85 -3.58 -14.42
CA SER A 357 -13.99 -4.49 -15.18
C SER A 357 -12.54 -4.01 -15.09
N SER A 358 -11.67 -4.42 -16.01
CA SER A 358 -10.30 -3.89 -16.11
C SER A 358 -9.92 -3.74 -17.59
N GLN A 359 -8.90 -2.93 -17.85
CA GLN A 359 -8.33 -2.72 -19.18
C GLN A 359 -9.37 -2.23 -20.20
N ASN A 360 -10.20 -1.25 -19.81
CA ASN A 360 -11.33 -0.79 -20.61
C ASN A 360 -10.91 -0.19 -21.95
N GLN A 361 -9.65 0.23 -22.10
CA GLN A 361 -9.12 0.71 -23.37
C GLN A 361 -9.12 -0.38 -24.45
N LEU A 362 -8.98 -1.64 -24.03
CA LEU A 362 -9.01 -2.83 -24.87
C LEU A 362 -10.39 -3.48 -24.90
N THR A 363 -11.00 -3.70 -23.73
CA THR A 363 -12.25 -4.48 -23.61
C THR A 363 -13.48 -3.70 -24.06
N LYS A 364 -13.40 -2.36 -24.08
CA LYS A 364 -14.53 -1.45 -24.35
C LYS A 364 -15.70 -1.60 -23.37
N HIS A 365 -15.50 -2.23 -22.20
CA HIS A 365 -16.58 -2.42 -21.22
C HIS A 365 -17.11 -1.10 -20.64
N ASN A 366 -16.36 -0.01 -20.73
CA ASN A 366 -16.86 1.33 -20.41
C ASN A 366 -18.05 1.77 -21.28
N GLU A 367 -18.16 1.26 -22.52
CA GLU A 367 -19.29 1.51 -23.41
C GLU A 367 -20.56 0.77 -22.94
N LEU A 368 -20.39 -0.27 -22.12
CA LEU A 368 -21.44 -1.01 -21.42
C LEU A 368 -21.73 -0.45 -20.02
N GLY A 369 -21.09 0.66 -19.65
CA GLY A 369 -21.25 1.32 -18.34
C GLY A 369 -20.37 0.75 -17.22
N TYR A 370 -19.38 -0.10 -17.53
CA TYR A 370 -18.46 -0.62 -16.52
C TYR A 370 -17.44 0.43 -16.13
N TRP A 371 -17.27 0.62 -14.83
CA TRP A 371 -16.12 1.31 -14.27
C TRP A 371 -14.87 0.45 -14.46
N SER A 372 -13.68 1.03 -14.32
CA SER A 372 -12.42 0.29 -14.47
C SER A 372 -11.75 0.09 -13.11
N TRP A 373 -11.18 -1.09 -12.88
CA TRP A 373 -10.30 -1.38 -11.75
C TRP A 373 -8.91 -0.79 -12.02
N MET A 374 -8.37 -1.02 -13.21
CA MET A 374 -7.16 -0.41 -13.72
C MET A 374 -7.20 -0.39 -15.25
N ASP A 375 -6.81 0.71 -15.87
CA ASP A 375 -6.57 0.77 -17.31
C ASP A 375 -5.07 0.72 -17.62
N GLY A 376 -4.69 -0.02 -18.65
CA GLY A 376 -3.31 -0.19 -19.08
C GLY A 376 -2.78 0.94 -19.96
N GLN A 377 -3.17 2.18 -19.70
CA GLN A 377 -2.72 3.35 -20.44
C GLN A 377 -2.68 4.61 -19.58
N ILE A 378 -1.88 5.59 -20.01
CA ILE A 378 -1.60 6.81 -19.22
C ILE A 378 -2.82 7.72 -19.04
N ASP A 379 -3.71 7.74 -20.03
CA ASP A 379 -4.98 8.46 -20.01
C ASP A 379 -6.09 7.46 -19.65
N PRO A 380 -6.46 7.30 -18.36
CA PRO A 380 -7.44 6.30 -17.97
C PRO A 380 -8.81 6.52 -18.64
N ILE A 381 -9.51 5.42 -18.89
CA ILE A 381 -10.80 5.44 -19.58
C ILE A 381 -11.88 5.97 -18.63
N ILE A 382 -12.63 6.94 -19.12
CA ILE A 382 -13.76 7.50 -18.39
C ILE A 382 -15.02 6.75 -18.77
N THR A 383 -15.76 6.34 -17.75
CA THR A 383 -17.11 5.82 -17.94
C THR A 383 -18.10 6.96 -17.87
N TYR A 384 -19.00 7.04 -18.85
CA TYR A 384 -20.02 8.09 -18.93
C TYR A 384 -21.40 7.53 -18.63
N LYS A 385 -22.20 8.30 -17.89
CA LYS A 385 -23.63 8.06 -17.72
C LYS A 385 -24.38 9.31 -18.15
N ASN A 386 -25.31 9.17 -19.09
CA ASN A 386 -26.08 10.29 -19.65
C ASN A 386 -25.18 11.44 -20.12
N SER A 387 -24.10 11.10 -20.85
CA SER A 387 -23.07 12.02 -21.35
C SER A 387 -22.29 12.81 -20.28
N LYS A 388 -22.42 12.45 -19.00
CA LYS A 388 -21.63 13.01 -17.90
C LYS A 388 -20.58 12.01 -17.44
N ALA A 389 -19.37 12.48 -17.15
CA ALA A 389 -18.31 11.65 -16.61
C ALA A 389 -18.76 11.07 -15.26
N GLU A 390 -18.96 9.76 -15.19
CA GLU A 390 -19.43 9.09 -13.98
C GLU A 390 -18.26 8.62 -13.13
N ALA A 391 -17.34 7.85 -13.71
CA ALA A 391 -16.22 7.25 -12.99
C ALA A 391 -14.91 7.26 -13.77
N VAL A 392 -13.81 7.38 -13.04
CA VAL A 392 -12.44 7.17 -13.52
C VAL A 392 -11.61 6.52 -12.42
N THR A 393 -10.59 5.76 -12.81
CA THR A 393 -9.61 5.20 -11.88
C THR A 393 -8.24 5.78 -12.18
N VAL A 394 -7.60 6.31 -11.15
CA VAL A 394 -6.28 6.92 -11.23
C VAL A 394 -5.30 6.07 -10.45
N THR A 395 -4.14 5.82 -11.03
CA THR A 395 -3.15 4.88 -10.50
C THR A 395 -1.74 5.45 -10.60
N PRO A 396 -0.85 5.16 -9.62
CA PRO A 396 0.53 5.59 -9.68
C PRO A 396 1.38 4.76 -10.65
N SER A 397 0.91 3.60 -11.11
CA SER A 397 1.54 2.75 -12.12
C SER A 397 0.53 1.78 -12.72
N PHE A 398 0.72 1.30 -13.94
CA PHE A 398 -0.20 0.34 -14.55
C PHE A 398 0.52 -0.63 -15.47
N PHE A 399 -0.18 -1.69 -15.88
CA PHE A 399 0.21 -2.57 -16.97
C PHE A 399 -0.93 -2.78 -17.94
N GLU A 400 -0.60 -3.16 -19.17
CA GLU A 400 -1.57 -3.65 -20.15
C GLU A 400 -1.74 -5.17 -20.05
N LYS A 401 -2.35 -5.82 -21.05
CA LYS A 401 -2.80 -7.22 -21.01
C LYS A 401 -1.76 -8.30 -20.62
N PHE A 402 -0.46 -7.98 -20.61
CA PHE A 402 0.63 -8.92 -20.29
C PHE A 402 1.36 -8.64 -18.96
N GLY A 403 0.81 -7.78 -18.09
CA GLY A 403 1.31 -7.62 -16.72
C GLY A 403 2.61 -6.80 -16.60
N TRP A 404 3.20 -6.79 -15.41
CA TRP A 404 4.30 -5.88 -15.05
C TRP A 404 5.61 -6.05 -15.83
N LEU A 405 5.85 -7.23 -16.40
CA LEU A 405 7.05 -7.49 -17.20
C LEU A 405 6.89 -7.14 -18.68
N ALA A 406 5.69 -6.72 -19.09
CA ALA A 406 5.42 -6.30 -20.45
C ALA A 406 6.09 -4.94 -20.76
N PRO A 407 6.58 -4.72 -21.99
CA PRO A 407 7.12 -3.41 -22.40
C PRO A 407 6.14 -2.24 -22.23
N GLU A 408 4.84 -2.54 -22.25
CA GLU A 408 3.75 -1.57 -22.08
C GLU A 408 3.48 -1.23 -20.60
N ALA A 409 4.08 -1.96 -19.65
CA ALA A 409 3.99 -1.63 -18.24
C ALA A 409 4.63 -0.27 -17.96
N TYR A 410 3.96 0.50 -17.13
CA TYR A 410 4.31 1.88 -16.83
C TYR A 410 4.43 2.05 -15.33
N GLY A 411 5.68 2.02 -14.86
CA GLY A 411 6.00 2.13 -13.45
C GLY A 411 5.68 3.51 -12.86
N ARG A 412 5.92 3.61 -11.56
CA ARG A 412 5.78 4.80 -10.73
C ARG A 412 6.48 6.04 -11.27
N ARG A 413 7.65 5.89 -11.88
CA ARG A 413 8.45 6.92 -12.57
C ARG A 413 8.62 8.18 -11.72
N GLY A 414 9.00 8.00 -10.46
CA GLY A 414 9.20 9.09 -9.50
C GLY A 414 7.97 9.94 -9.23
N GLY A 415 6.76 9.41 -9.46
CA GLY A 415 5.47 10.09 -9.31
C GLY A 415 4.89 10.63 -10.62
N ALA A 416 5.65 10.64 -11.71
CA ALA A 416 5.19 11.23 -12.98
C ALA A 416 3.97 10.50 -13.56
N THR A 417 3.93 9.17 -13.47
CA THR A 417 2.79 8.39 -13.94
C THR A 417 1.51 8.78 -13.21
N TYR A 418 1.59 8.98 -11.90
CA TYR A 418 0.44 9.42 -11.11
C TYR A 418 0.00 10.85 -11.45
N LEU A 419 0.95 11.77 -11.67
CA LEU A 419 0.61 13.12 -12.14
C LEU A 419 -0.19 13.09 -13.45
N GLN A 420 0.23 12.23 -14.38
CA GLN A 420 -0.38 12.11 -15.70
C GLN A 420 -1.76 11.45 -15.62
N SER A 421 -1.88 10.30 -14.94
CA SER A 421 -3.17 9.60 -14.80
C SER A 421 -4.20 10.46 -14.06
N PHE A 422 -3.79 11.16 -13.00
CA PHE A 422 -4.68 12.03 -12.23
C PHE A 422 -5.11 13.30 -12.99
N SER A 423 -4.34 13.73 -14.01
CA SER A 423 -4.71 14.87 -14.84
C SER A 423 -6.05 14.66 -15.55
N THR A 424 -6.40 13.40 -15.85
CA THR A 424 -7.71 13.02 -16.40
C THR A 424 -8.84 13.31 -15.41
N ALA A 425 -8.70 12.93 -14.14
CA ALA A 425 -9.69 13.27 -13.12
C ALA A 425 -9.86 14.80 -13.00
N ILE A 426 -8.76 15.56 -12.96
CA ILE A 426 -8.81 17.03 -12.89
C ILE A 426 -9.51 17.65 -14.10
N LYS A 427 -9.25 17.13 -15.30
CA LYS A 427 -9.82 17.63 -16.56
C LYS A 427 -11.32 17.36 -16.67
N PHE A 428 -11.78 16.18 -16.30
CA PHE A 428 -13.14 15.73 -16.59
C PHE A 428 -14.09 15.79 -15.39
N LYS A 429 -13.58 15.97 -14.17
CA LYS A 429 -14.36 16.09 -12.92
C LYS A 429 -15.45 15.02 -12.78
N PRO A 430 -15.11 13.72 -12.88
CA PRO A 430 -16.11 12.66 -12.75
C PRO A 430 -16.69 12.61 -11.34
N LYS A 431 -17.89 12.03 -11.21
CA LYS A 431 -18.58 11.90 -9.92
C LYS A 431 -17.84 10.95 -8.97
N VAL A 432 -17.24 9.88 -9.49
CA VAL A 432 -16.49 8.87 -8.73
C VAL A 432 -15.05 8.82 -9.24
N ILE A 433 -14.10 8.89 -8.31
CA ILE A 433 -12.66 8.76 -8.57
C ILE A 433 -12.17 7.62 -7.69
N PHE A 434 -11.71 6.54 -8.31
CA PHE A 434 -11.03 5.47 -7.60
C PHE A 434 -9.54 5.78 -7.50
N LEU A 435 -9.02 5.68 -6.27
CA LEU A 435 -7.61 5.70 -5.95
C LEU A 435 -7.16 4.25 -5.86
N HIS A 436 -6.44 3.81 -6.88
CA HIS A 436 -6.01 2.42 -7.01
C HIS A 436 -4.50 2.35 -6.76
N GLN A 437 -4.04 1.71 -5.69
CA GLN A 437 -4.79 1.14 -4.55
C GLN A 437 -4.05 1.35 -3.23
N PHE A 438 -4.63 1.00 -2.07
CA PHE A 438 -3.99 1.32 -0.79
C PHE A 438 -2.85 0.37 -0.42
N ASN A 439 -3.06 -0.95 -0.37
CA ASN A 439 -2.14 -1.86 0.31
C ASN A 439 -1.96 -3.28 -0.30
N GLU A 440 -2.10 -3.50 -1.60
CA GLU A 440 -1.84 -4.81 -2.28
C GLU A 440 -0.35 -5.17 -2.46
N PHE A 441 0.39 -5.26 -1.36
CA PHE A 441 1.85 -5.43 -1.38
C PHE A 441 2.37 -6.78 -1.88
N THR A 442 1.54 -7.82 -1.95
CA THR A 442 1.97 -9.19 -2.23
C THR A 442 1.48 -9.63 -3.59
N GLY A 443 2.42 -10.04 -4.46
CA GLY A 443 2.12 -10.61 -5.76
C GLY A 443 2.57 -12.06 -5.90
N GLN A 444 2.45 -12.58 -7.13
CA GLN A 444 2.83 -13.96 -7.45
C GLN A 444 4.30 -14.23 -7.12
N SER A 445 4.62 -15.41 -6.60
CA SER A 445 6.02 -15.85 -6.38
C SER A 445 6.79 -15.99 -7.70
N VAL A 446 8.12 -16.05 -7.63
CA VAL A 446 8.96 -16.34 -8.81
C VAL A 446 8.54 -17.67 -9.44
N GLY A 447 8.30 -17.66 -10.76
CA GLY A 447 7.83 -18.82 -11.53
C GLY A 447 6.34 -19.14 -11.41
N GLN A 448 5.57 -18.31 -10.69
CA GLN A 448 4.12 -18.49 -10.49
C GLN A 448 3.28 -17.44 -11.23
N GLY A 449 3.85 -16.73 -12.21
CA GLY A 449 3.07 -15.83 -13.06
C GLY A 449 2.04 -16.59 -13.92
N TYR A 450 1.12 -15.86 -14.55
CA TYR A 450 0.16 -16.43 -15.50
C TYR A 450 0.77 -16.64 -16.89
N GLY A 451 -0.02 -17.25 -17.78
CA GLY A 451 0.40 -17.59 -19.15
C GLY A 451 1.30 -18.81 -19.24
N GLU A 452 1.57 -19.26 -20.47
CA GLU A 452 2.39 -20.45 -20.73
C GLU A 452 3.84 -20.28 -20.26
N ARG A 453 4.37 -19.06 -20.35
CA ARG A 453 5.74 -18.72 -19.92
C ARG A 453 5.86 -18.38 -18.43
N LYS A 454 4.75 -18.31 -17.69
CA LYS A 454 4.71 -17.95 -16.27
C LYS A 454 5.34 -16.58 -15.95
N ASP A 455 5.19 -15.63 -16.86
CA ASP A 455 5.82 -14.30 -16.84
C ASP A 455 4.82 -13.14 -16.76
N ILE A 456 3.52 -13.43 -16.68
CA ILE A 456 2.48 -12.41 -16.49
C ILE A 456 2.25 -12.23 -14.99
N PHE A 457 2.75 -11.13 -14.44
CA PHE A 457 2.57 -10.71 -13.04
C PHE A 457 1.54 -9.58 -12.98
N LEU A 458 0.53 -9.69 -12.10
CA LEU A 458 -0.64 -8.80 -12.08
C LEU A 458 -0.77 -7.98 -10.81
N ASP A 459 -0.31 -8.50 -9.68
CA ASP A 459 -0.25 -7.76 -8.41
C ASP A 459 1.19 -7.24 -8.22
N SER A 460 1.58 -6.73 -7.05
CA SER A 460 2.91 -6.15 -6.81
C SER A 460 4.12 -6.96 -7.36
N TYR A 461 4.85 -6.39 -8.33
CA TYR A 461 6.07 -7.00 -8.89
C TYR A 461 7.36 -6.45 -8.29
N SER A 462 7.49 -5.13 -8.18
CA SER A 462 8.61 -4.45 -7.51
C SER A 462 8.14 -3.12 -6.94
N VAL A 463 9.00 -2.40 -6.21
CA VAL A 463 8.66 -1.05 -5.74
C VAL A 463 8.28 -0.10 -6.87
N GLU A 464 8.94 -0.20 -8.04
CA GLU A 464 8.63 0.62 -9.21
C GLU A 464 7.40 0.13 -9.99
N LEU A 465 7.15 -1.18 -9.96
CA LEU A 465 6.07 -1.89 -10.64
C LEU A 465 5.07 -2.43 -9.61
N SER A 466 4.45 -1.49 -8.89
CA SER A 466 3.31 -1.71 -8.00
C SER A 466 2.52 -0.42 -7.86
N ASP A 467 1.24 -0.52 -7.54
CA ASP A 467 0.27 0.58 -7.53
C ASP A 467 -0.21 0.99 -6.12
N ASP A 468 0.41 0.45 -5.06
CA ASP A 468 0.08 0.76 -3.67
C ASP A 468 0.34 2.24 -3.30
N LEU A 469 -0.45 2.76 -2.36
CA LEU A 469 -0.34 4.13 -1.84
C LEU A 469 0.07 4.16 -0.37
N GLU A 470 -0.09 3.07 0.37
CA GLU A 470 0.30 2.98 1.78
C GLU A 470 1.80 3.31 1.93
N PRO A 471 2.18 4.13 2.93
CA PRO A 471 3.58 4.43 3.16
C PRO A 471 4.41 3.20 3.50
N VAL A 472 5.56 3.05 2.83
CA VAL A 472 6.51 1.95 3.05
C VAL A 472 7.86 2.45 3.54
N SER A 473 8.62 1.59 4.22
CA SER A 473 9.99 1.88 4.61
C SER A 473 10.84 2.33 3.42
N MET A 474 11.70 3.32 3.64
CA MET A 474 12.66 3.81 2.64
C MET A 474 13.95 2.97 2.59
N THR A 475 14.11 1.95 3.43
CA THR A 475 15.37 1.19 3.54
C THR A 475 15.23 -0.32 3.71
N ALA A 476 14.06 -0.81 4.12
CA ALA A 476 13.81 -2.23 4.28
C ALA A 476 13.86 -2.96 2.93
N LYS A 477 14.32 -4.20 2.93
CA LYS A 477 14.39 -5.03 1.72
C LYS A 477 13.02 -5.59 1.36
N GLY A 478 12.76 -5.74 0.07
CA GLY A 478 11.61 -6.45 -0.48
C GLY A 478 11.96 -7.85 -1.00
N TYR A 479 10.94 -8.64 -1.33
CA TYR A 479 11.07 -10.02 -1.78
C TYR A 479 11.99 -10.18 -3.00
N ARG A 480 11.87 -9.34 -4.03
CA ARG A 480 12.70 -9.41 -5.26
C ARG A 480 13.99 -8.58 -5.21
N GLY A 481 14.44 -8.24 -4.00
CA GLY A 481 15.71 -7.54 -3.81
C GLY A 481 15.63 -6.02 -3.94
N ASP A 482 14.43 -5.45 -4.05
CA ASP A 482 14.21 -4.03 -3.83
C ASP A 482 14.79 -3.61 -2.47
N VAL A 483 15.38 -2.41 -2.40
CA VAL A 483 15.97 -1.86 -1.17
C VAL A 483 15.33 -0.51 -0.91
N GLY A 484 14.35 -0.51 -0.01
CA GLY A 484 13.54 0.64 0.31
C GLY A 484 12.45 0.95 -0.73
N GLY A 485 11.47 1.73 -0.31
CA GLY A 485 10.40 2.25 -1.15
C GLY A 485 10.17 3.74 -0.95
N TRP A 486 8.92 4.16 -1.05
CA TRP A 486 8.56 5.57 -1.26
C TRP A 486 8.29 6.39 0.00
N GLY A 487 8.33 5.81 1.21
CA GLY A 487 7.97 6.55 2.41
C GLY A 487 6.55 7.10 2.30
N PHE A 488 6.35 8.37 2.66
CA PHE A 488 5.07 9.06 2.57
C PHE A 488 4.78 9.73 1.21
N TYR A 489 5.67 9.58 0.22
CA TYR A 489 5.60 10.36 -1.02
C TYR A 489 4.25 10.23 -1.75
N TYR A 490 3.76 9.01 -2.00
CA TYR A 490 2.50 8.81 -2.72
C TYR A 490 1.27 9.21 -1.91
N LEU A 491 1.33 9.11 -0.59
CA LEU A 491 0.28 9.63 0.28
C LEU A 491 0.21 11.17 0.21
N ASN A 492 1.36 11.83 0.26
CA ASN A 492 1.47 13.29 0.11
C ASN A 492 1.08 13.76 -1.30
N LEU A 493 1.47 13.02 -2.33
CA LEU A 493 1.12 13.30 -3.72
C LEU A 493 -0.39 13.15 -3.95
N THR A 494 -1.00 12.09 -3.43
CA THR A 494 -2.47 11.90 -3.46
C THR A 494 -3.17 13.09 -2.82
N ARG A 495 -2.71 13.54 -1.63
CA ARG A 495 -3.28 14.70 -0.95
C ARG A 495 -3.22 15.97 -1.80
N ALA A 496 -2.09 16.20 -2.44
CA ALA A 496 -1.86 17.38 -3.26
C ALA A 496 -2.76 17.37 -4.51
N LEU A 497 -2.83 16.23 -5.22
CA LEU A 497 -3.67 16.06 -6.40
C LEU A 497 -5.16 16.18 -6.08
N MET A 498 -5.63 15.61 -4.96
CA MET A 498 -7.01 15.77 -4.51
C MET A 498 -7.34 17.23 -4.15
N LYS A 499 -6.41 17.96 -3.52
CA LYS A 499 -6.60 19.40 -3.27
C LYS A 499 -6.64 20.22 -4.55
N MET A 500 -5.72 19.97 -5.48
CA MET A 500 -5.73 20.62 -6.80
C MET A 500 -7.04 20.34 -7.54
N PHE A 501 -7.59 19.12 -7.42
CA PHE A 501 -8.90 18.79 -7.95
C PHE A 501 -10.02 19.61 -7.30
N ARG A 502 -10.12 19.64 -5.97
CA ARG A 502 -11.27 20.23 -5.26
C ARG A 502 -11.23 21.75 -5.19
N GLU A 503 -10.07 22.29 -4.87
CA GLU A 503 -9.89 23.72 -4.61
C GLU A 503 -9.61 24.50 -5.90
N ASN A 504 -9.50 23.80 -7.05
CA ASN A 504 -9.00 24.37 -8.29
C ASN A 504 -7.72 25.18 -8.03
N ASP A 505 -6.77 24.58 -7.31
CA ASP A 505 -5.53 25.23 -6.93
C ASP A 505 -4.65 25.47 -8.16
N VAL A 506 -4.98 26.55 -8.88
CA VAL A 506 -4.30 27.03 -10.07
C VAL A 506 -3.01 27.79 -9.76
N GLN A 507 -2.58 27.84 -8.49
CA GLN A 507 -1.36 28.53 -8.10
C GLN A 507 -0.21 27.56 -7.79
N SER A 508 -0.53 26.32 -7.41
CA SER A 508 0.47 25.30 -7.13
C SER A 508 0.88 24.52 -8.40
N THR A 509 2.19 24.40 -8.62
CA THR A 509 2.77 23.49 -9.62
C THR A 509 3.50 22.35 -8.92
N ILE A 510 3.13 21.11 -9.21
CA ILE A 510 3.86 19.92 -8.75
C ILE A 510 4.75 19.43 -9.90
N ILE A 511 5.96 18.99 -9.56
CA ILE A 511 6.95 18.45 -10.49
C ILE A 511 7.46 17.10 -9.98
N ALA A 512 7.69 16.15 -10.88
CA ALA A 512 8.25 14.83 -10.62
C ALA A 512 9.36 14.52 -11.63
N ILE A 513 10.52 14.07 -11.16
CA ILE A 513 11.62 13.57 -12.03
C ILE A 513 11.32 12.12 -12.38
N ASN A 514 11.13 11.83 -13.66
CA ASN A 514 10.77 10.49 -14.14
C ASN A 514 11.96 9.69 -14.68
N SER A 515 13.11 10.35 -14.86
CA SER A 515 14.39 9.72 -15.17
C SER A 515 15.50 10.71 -14.81
N PRO A 516 16.57 10.30 -14.09
CA PRO A 516 16.79 8.97 -13.52
C PRO A 516 15.85 8.69 -12.33
N LEU A 517 15.72 7.42 -11.96
CA LEU A 517 14.96 6.99 -10.78
C LEU A 517 15.78 7.12 -9.48
N GLN A 518 15.09 7.09 -8.35
CA GLN A 518 15.70 7.16 -7.01
C GLN A 518 16.75 6.06 -6.82
N ASN A 519 17.93 6.47 -6.35
CA ASN A 519 19.12 5.63 -6.15
C ASN A 519 19.61 4.90 -7.41
N MET A 520 19.21 5.33 -8.62
CA MET A 520 19.67 4.70 -9.85
C MET A 520 21.20 4.80 -9.95
N VAL A 521 21.82 3.66 -10.27
CA VAL A 521 23.26 3.55 -10.48
C VAL A 521 23.57 3.88 -11.93
N ILE A 522 24.41 4.89 -12.13
CA ILE A 522 24.65 5.53 -13.41
C ILE A 522 26.14 5.44 -13.74
N PRO A 523 26.54 4.91 -14.90
CA PRO A 523 27.91 4.98 -15.36
C PRO A 523 28.28 6.45 -15.61
N LYS A 524 29.53 6.84 -15.37
CA LYS A 524 30.03 8.20 -15.63
C LYS A 524 30.00 8.57 -17.13
N ALA A 525 28.82 8.93 -17.61
CA ALA A 525 28.46 9.23 -18.99
C ALA A 525 27.30 10.25 -19.04
N ASN A 526 26.74 10.47 -20.22
CA ASN A 526 25.53 11.28 -20.37
C ASN A 526 24.30 10.50 -19.90
N ILE A 527 23.40 11.18 -19.18
CA ILE A 527 22.06 10.65 -18.88
C ILE A 527 20.96 11.57 -19.42
N LEU A 528 19.87 10.94 -19.87
CA LEU A 528 18.65 11.64 -20.20
C LEU A 528 17.85 11.91 -18.92
N LEU A 529 17.88 13.17 -18.50
CA LEU A 529 17.04 13.70 -17.44
C LEU A 529 15.68 14.11 -18.02
N GLN A 530 14.59 13.65 -17.40
CA GLN A 530 13.21 13.97 -17.78
C GLN A 530 12.35 14.21 -16.55
N TRP A 531 11.40 15.13 -16.67
CA TRP A 531 10.44 15.43 -15.62
C TRP A 531 9.05 15.74 -16.18
N THR A 532 8.05 15.56 -15.33
CA THR A 532 6.65 15.84 -15.61
C THR A 532 6.12 16.82 -14.57
N LEU A 533 5.11 17.61 -14.92
CA LEU A 533 4.49 18.57 -14.01
C LEU A 533 2.98 18.64 -14.21
N ILE A 534 2.28 19.11 -13.17
CA ILE A 534 0.87 19.50 -13.22
C ILE A 534 0.72 20.87 -12.53
N GLY A 535 -0.13 21.74 -13.09
CA GLY A 535 -0.32 23.12 -12.62
C GLY A 535 0.19 24.18 -13.61
N PRO A 536 0.38 25.44 -13.17
CA PRO A 536 0.90 26.53 -13.99
C PRO A 536 2.22 26.22 -14.71
N LYS A 537 2.34 26.77 -15.92
CA LYS A 537 3.54 26.62 -16.75
C LYS A 537 4.69 27.49 -16.21
N PRO A 538 5.89 26.92 -15.96
CA PRO A 538 7.05 27.69 -15.53
C PRO A 538 7.65 28.53 -16.64
N LYS A 539 8.42 29.55 -16.26
CA LYS A 539 9.20 30.39 -17.20
C LYS A 539 10.40 29.63 -17.78
N GLY A 540 10.91 28.63 -17.07
CA GLY A 540 12.00 27.75 -17.48
C GLY A 540 12.38 26.80 -16.34
N TYR A 541 13.44 26.03 -16.52
CA TYR A 541 13.93 25.07 -15.52
C TYR A 541 15.39 25.33 -15.18
N LEU A 542 15.72 25.09 -13.90
CA LEU A 542 17.05 25.16 -13.33
C LEU A 542 17.42 23.77 -12.81
N ILE A 543 18.56 23.24 -13.27
CA ILE A 543 19.05 21.91 -12.88
C ILE A 543 20.28 22.10 -12.00
N LYS A 544 20.29 21.41 -10.86
CA LYS A 544 21.39 21.44 -9.89
C LYS A 544 21.83 20.02 -9.53
N ILE A 545 23.12 19.85 -9.29
CA ILE A 545 23.70 18.66 -8.64
C ILE A 545 24.39 19.12 -7.36
N ASP A 546 24.00 18.54 -6.23
CA ASP A 546 24.50 18.91 -4.89
C ASP A 546 24.41 20.43 -4.61
N GLY A 547 23.34 21.05 -5.11
CA GLY A 547 23.11 22.49 -5.02
C GLY A 547 23.87 23.34 -6.06
N ASN A 548 24.87 22.79 -6.75
CA ASN A 548 25.62 23.48 -7.80
C ASN A 548 24.81 23.55 -9.10
N LYS A 549 24.72 24.74 -9.68
CA LYS A 549 23.99 24.97 -10.93
C LYS A 549 24.69 24.31 -12.12
N ILE A 550 23.96 23.50 -12.88
CA ILE A 550 24.44 22.85 -14.11
C ILE A 550 23.91 23.54 -15.36
N VAL A 551 22.60 23.75 -15.43
CA VAL A 551 21.94 24.46 -16.54
C VAL A 551 20.81 25.32 -16.01
N ASP A 552 20.57 26.44 -16.69
CA ASP A 552 19.62 27.48 -16.31
C ASP A 552 18.71 27.84 -17.50
N ASN A 553 17.53 28.36 -17.19
CA ASN A 553 16.56 28.86 -18.16
C ASN A 553 16.18 27.86 -19.28
N LEU A 554 16.25 26.57 -18.98
CA LEU A 554 15.88 25.53 -19.94
C LEU A 554 14.37 25.59 -20.23
N LYS A 555 13.97 25.42 -21.50
CA LYS A 555 12.56 25.53 -21.92
C LYS A 555 11.85 24.19 -22.11
N LYS A 556 12.61 23.09 -22.20
CA LYS A 556 12.11 21.73 -22.42
C LYS A 556 12.05 20.98 -21.08
N THR A 557 11.23 19.94 -21.02
CA THR A 557 11.11 19.02 -19.88
C THR A 557 12.08 17.83 -19.94
N SER A 558 13.14 17.99 -20.73
CA SER A 558 14.21 17.01 -20.87
C SER A 558 15.56 17.68 -21.10
N TYR A 559 16.62 17.03 -20.63
CA TYR A 559 17.99 17.51 -20.76
C TYR A 559 18.98 16.34 -20.81
N GLN A 560 19.98 16.41 -21.70
CA GLN A 560 21.10 15.48 -21.71
C GLN A 560 22.16 15.99 -20.75
N LEU A 561 22.27 15.35 -19.60
CA LEU A 561 23.13 15.74 -18.50
C LEU A 561 24.47 15.00 -18.60
N ASP A 562 25.55 15.76 -18.79
CA ASP A 562 26.91 15.24 -18.77
C ASP A 562 27.43 15.10 -17.34
N LEU A 563 27.81 13.88 -16.97
CA LEU A 563 28.35 13.54 -15.64
C LEU A 563 29.88 13.35 -15.64
N SER A 564 30.56 13.60 -16.77
CA SER A 564 32.01 13.41 -16.92
C SER A 564 32.84 14.23 -15.93
N ALA A 565 32.35 15.41 -15.54
CA ALA A 565 32.99 16.28 -14.55
C ALA A 565 32.55 15.99 -13.10
N ILE A 566 31.53 15.16 -12.88
CA ILE A 566 31.00 14.86 -11.54
C ILE A 566 31.81 13.73 -10.89
N SER A 567 32.03 13.82 -9.59
CA SER A 567 32.71 12.78 -8.82
C SER A 567 31.90 11.48 -8.79
N LYS A 568 32.56 10.38 -8.43
CA LYS A 568 31.85 9.12 -8.15
C LYS A 568 31.21 9.21 -6.77
N GLY A 569 30.07 8.54 -6.58
CA GLY A 569 29.37 8.48 -5.30
C GLY A 569 27.90 8.86 -5.39
N LYS A 570 27.31 9.14 -4.23
CA LYS A 570 25.92 9.59 -4.13
C LYS A 570 25.83 11.09 -4.40
N HIS A 571 24.85 11.48 -5.22
CA HIS A 571 24.61 12.85 -5.60
C HIS A 571 23.12 13.17 -5.55
N LEU A 572 22.79 14.40 -5.17
CA LEU A 572 21.41 14.89 -5.16
C LEU A 572 21.15 15.71 -6.41
N LEU A 573 20.32 15.20 -7.30
CA LEU A 573 19.85 15.90 -8.48
C LEU A 573 18.59 16.70 -8.13
N THR A 574 18.52 17.97 -8.53
CA THR A 574 17.37 18.84 -8.33
C THR A 574 16.94 19.47 -9.65
N VAL A 575 15.63 19.43 -9.93
CA VAL A 575 14.99 20.21 -11.01
C VAL A 575 14.04 21.22 -10.36
N GLU A 576 14.30 22.50 -10.58
CA GLU A 576 13.49 23.61 -10.09
C GLU A 576 12.72 24.26 -11.26
N ALA A 577 11.40 24.40 -11.09
CA ALA A 577 10.51 25.04 -12.05
C ALA A 577 10.43 26.55 -11.76
N VAL A 578 11.09 27.35 -12.59
CA VAL A 578 11.31 28.78 -12.33
C VAL A 578 10.03 29.59 -12.53
N GLY A 579 9.69 30.40 -11.54
CA GLY A 579 8.55 31.33 -11.59
C GLY A 579 7.20 30.71 -11.21
N VAL A 580 7.19 29.47 -10.70
CA VAL A 580 6.02 28.81 -10.15
C VAL A 580 6.32 28.30 -8.75
N GLN A 581 5.28 28.12 -7.95
CA GLN A 581 5.38 27.75 -6.55
C GLN A 581 4.45 26.58 -6.24
N THR A 582 4.63 25.97 -5.07
CA THR A 582 3.78 24.89 -4.56
C THR A 582 3.57 25.05 -3.07
N LYS A 583 2.37 24.69 -2.62
CA LYS A 583 2.05 24.54 -1.19
C LYS A 583 2.31 23.12 -0.68
N TYR A 584 2.77 22.20 -1.55
CA TYR A 584 2.88 20.78 -1.30
C TYR A 584 4.37 20.37 -1.27
N PRO A 585 4.93 20.03 -0.09
CA PRO A 585 6.34 19.66 0.05
C PRO A 585 6.70 18.31 -0.58
N LEU A 586 5.78 17.34 -0.55
CA LEU A 586 5.96 15.96 -1.00
C LEU A 586 7.08 15.22 -0.26
N LEU A 587 7.12 15.35 1.07
CA LEU A 587 8.15 14.69 1.87
C LEU A 587 8.00 13.16 1.84
N HIS A 588 9.13 12.45 1.85
CA HIS A 588 9.13 11.00 2.05
C HIS A 588 9.07 10.61 3.55
N SER A 589 9.47 11.52 4.45
CA SER A 589 9.69 11.22 5.87
C SER A 589 8.42 11.23 6.74
N ASN A 590 7.34 11.86 6.27
CA ASN A 590 6.13 12.05 7.06
C ASN A 590 4.97 12.53 6.19
N LEU A 591 3.74 12.37 6.70
CA LEU A 591 2.57 13.00 6.13
C LEU A 591 2.68 14.53 6.27
N ASP A 592 2.56 15.23 5.15
CA ASP A 592 2.78 16.67 5.05
C ASP A 592 1.66 17.48 5.70
N THR A 593 1.93 18.78 5.85
CA THR A 593 0.92 19.81 6.04
C THR A 593 1.00 20.76 4.85
N VAL A 594 -0.16 21.22 4.37
CA VAL A 594 -0.22 22.21 3.28
C VAL A 594 0.40 23.50 3.78
N LEU A 595 1.37 24.02 3.04
CA LEU A 595 2.09 25.23 3.42
C LEU A 595 1.19 26.46 3.29
N LYS A 596 1.22 27.33 4.31
CA LYS A 596 0.57 28.64 4.25
C LYS A 596 1.29 29.59 3.29
N ILE A 597 2.62 29.49 3.25
CA ILE A 597 3.49 30.25 2.35
C ILE A 597 4.02 29.27 1.30
N PRO A 598 3.63 29.40 0.02
CA PRO A 598 4.15 28.56 -1.04
C PRO A 598 5.68 28.68 -1.17
N VAL A 599 6.32 27.59 -1.58
CA VAL A 599 7.76 27.52 -1.88
C VAL A 599 7.97 27.29 -3.37
N ASN A 600 9.18 27.52 -3.88
CA ASN A 600 9.49 27.21 -5.28
C ASN A 600 9.22 25.73 -5.57
N SER A 601 8.56 25.47 -6.70
CA SER A 601 8.31 24.10 -7.14
C SER A 601 9.60 23.44 -7.59
N LYS A 602 9.97 22.34 -6.93
CA LYS A 602 11.16 21.56 -7.28
C LYS A 602 10.95 20.08 -6.99
N ALA A 603 11.64 19.24 -7.75
CA ALA A 603 11.74 17.81 -7.53
C ALA A 603 13.21 17.45 -7.26
N LEU A 604 13.40 16.41 -6.46
CA LEU A 604 14.71 15.92 -6.07
C LEU A 604 14.78 14.41 -6.30
N VAL A 605 15.95 13.91 -6.65
CA VAL A 605 16.21 12.48 -6.76
C VAL A 605 17.67 12.20 -6.41
N ASP A 606 17.92 11.19 -5.59
CA ASP A 606 19.28 10.73 -5.34
C ASP A 606 19.73 9.81 -6.48
N ILE A 607 20.97 9.97 -6.93
CA ILE A 607 21.61 9.12 -7.95
C ILE A 607 22.98 8.63 -7.45
N ILE A 608 23.46 7.54 -8.03
CA ILE A 608 24.77 6.97 -7.69
C ILE A 608 25.63 6.94 -8.95
N ILE A 609 26.69 7.74 -9.00
CA ILE A 609 27.62 7.80 -10.14
C ILE A 609 28.78 6.82 -9.92
N LYS A 610 29.02 5.93 -10.89
CA LYS A 610 30.08 4.91 -10.86
C LYS A 610 31.27 5.22 -11.74
#